data_AF-A0A530ZMA1-F1
#
_entry.id   AF-A0A530ZMA1-F1
#
_cell.length_a   1.000
_cell.length_b   1.000
_cell.length_c   1.000
_cell.angle_alpha   90.00
_cell.angle_beta   90.00
_cell.angle_gamma   90.00
#
_symmetry.space_group_name_H-M   'P 1'
#
loop_
_entity.id
_entity.type
_entity.pdbx_description
1 polymer ?
#
loop_
_entity_poly.entity_id
_entity_poly.type
_entity_poly.pdbx_seq_one_letter_code
_entity_poly.pdbx_strand_id
1 'polypeptide(L)' 'VSPRHLAVHGVDVSRWQGNVNWNKLRAQGANFAYIKATDGGDHLDPMFRKNWRNADAAGLKRGAYHFFYWCRTASEQAD' A
#
# COMPACT_ATOMS: atom_id res chain seq x y z
N VAL A 1 -1.99 -23.26 1.15
CA VAL A 1 -2.35 -22.62 -0.14
C VAL A 1 -1.55 -21.33 -0.27
N SER A 2 -0.88 -21.10 -1.39
CA SER A 2 -0.16 -19.84 -1.65
C SER A 2 -1.12 -18.80 -2.23
N PRO A 3 -1.04 -17.50 -1.88
CA PRO A 3 -1.87 -16.46 -2.49
C PRO A 3 -1.82 -16.47 -4.02
N ARG A 4 -0.68 -16.86 -4.60
CA ARG A 4 -0.49 -16.97 -6.06
C ARG A 4 -1.38 -18.01 -6.75
N HIS A 5 -1.98 -18.92 -5.98
CA HIS A 5 -2.93 -19.90 -6.52
C HIS A 5 -4.36 -19.34 -6.62
N LEU A 6 -4.61 -18.12 -6.13
CA LEU A 6 -5.89 -17.44 -6.25
C LEU A 6 -5.84 -16.46 -7.43
N ALA A 7 -6.90 -16.42 -8.23
CA ALA A 7 -6.98 -15.57 -9.42
C ALA A 7 -6.83 -14.06 -9.11
N VAL A 8 -7.23 -13.66 -7.90
CA VAL A 8 -7.08 -12.30 -7.41
C VAL A 8 -6.28 -12.35 -6.12
N HIS A 9 -5.06 -11.83 -6.16
CA HIS A 9 -4.20 -11.66 -5.01
C HIS A 9 -3.32 -10.42 -5.17
N GLY A 10 -2.78 -9.93 -4.06
CA GLY A 10 -2.03 -8.69 -4.02
C GLY A 10 -1.16 -8.61 -2.78
N VAL A 11 -0.61 -7.41 -2.56
CA VAL A 11 0.22 -7.11 -1.39
C VAL A 11 -0.33 -5.88 -0.67
N ASP A 12 -0.02 -5.75 0.61
CA ASP A 12 -0.01 -4.46 1.29
C ASP A 12 1.44 -4.04 1.58
N VAL A 13 1.73 -2.74 1.46
CA VAL A 13 3.07 -2.20 1.73
C VAL A 13 3.02 -0.86 2.45
N SER A 14 4.11 -0.55 3.13
CA SER A 14 4.40 0.72 3.80
C SER A 14 5.88 1.04 3.67
N ARG A 15 6.37 2.04 4.41
CA ARG A 15 7.81 2.28 4.59
C ARG A 15 8.60 1.05 5.06
N TRP A 16 7.96 0.15 5.80
CA TRP A 16 8.64 -1.00 6.42
C TRP A 16 9.14 -2.04 5.42
N GLN A 17 8.59 -2.09 4.21
CA GLN A 17 9.05 -2.98 3.14
C GLN A 17 10.26 -2.39 2.37
N GLY A 18 10.66 -1.14 2.64
CA GLY A 18 11.77 -0.49 1.97
C GLY A 18 11.57 -0.34 0.45
N ASN A 19 12.61 -0.64 -0.32
CA ASN A 19 12.57 -0.56 -1.78
C ASN A 19 11.90 -1.79 -2.40
N VAL A 20 10.64 -1.64 -2.80
CA VAL A 20 9.86 -2.69 -3.47
C VAL A 20 10.19 -2.77 -4.96
N ASN A 21 10.44 -3.99 -5.46
CA ASN A 21 10.53 -4.25 -6.90
C ASN A 21 9.13 -4.56 -7.47
N TRP A 22 8.45 -3.52 -7.95
CA TRP A 22 7.07 -3.58 -8.43
C TRP A 22 6.89 -4.42 -9.69
N ASN A 23 7.84 -4.37 -10.63
CA ASN A 23 7.82 -5.18 -11.84
C ASN A 23 7.93 -6.68 -11.51
N LYS A 24 8.77 -7.03 -10.52
CA LYS A 24 8.86 -8.41 -10.02
C LYS A 24 7.55 -8.87 -9.38
N LEU A 25 6.88 -8.02 -8.58
CA LEU A 25 5.58 -8.35 -8.02
C LEU A 25 4.52 -8.61 -9.10
N ARG A 26 4.46 -7.73 -10.11
CA ARG A 26 3.56 -7.92 -11.24
C ARG A 26 3.85 -9.23 -11.98
N ALA A 27 5.11 -9.49 -12.31
CA ALA A 27 5.54 -10.71 -13.00
C ALA A 27 5.25 -11.98 -12.17
N GLN A 28 5.16 -11.87 -10.85
CA GLN A 28 4.81 -12.95 -9.94
C GLN A 28 3.30 -13.13 -9.72
N GLY A 29 2.46 -12.37 -10.43
CA GLY A 29 1.01 -12.54 -10.46
C GLY A 29 0.21 -11.52 -9.65
N ALA A 30 0.86 -10.57 -8.95
CA ALA A 30 0.13 -9.61 -8.12
C ALA A 30 -0.81 -8.73 -8.97
N ASN A 31 -2.10 -8.73 -8.61
CA ASN A 31 -3.14 -7.97 -9.31
C ASN A 31 -3.31 -6.56 -8.74
N PHE A 32 -3.10 -6.40 -7.43
CA PHE A 32 -3.27 -5.13 -6.72
C PHE A 32 -2.25 -4.91 -5.60
N ALA A 33 -2.16 -3.66 -5.15
CA ALA A 33 -1.43 -3.28 -3.95
C ALA A 33 -2.24 -2.28 -3.10
N TYR A 34 -2.32 -2.53 -1.79
CA TYR A 34 -2.71 -1.51 -0.82
C TYR A 34 -1.45 -0.85 -0.25
N ILE A 35 -1.41 0.48 -0.23
CA ILE A 35 -0.22 1.24 0.13
C ILE A 35 -0.56 2.15 1.30
N LYS A 36 0.19 2.04 2.40
CA LYS A 36 0.00 2.91 3.56
C LYS A 36 0.19 4.35 3.13
N ALA A 37 -0.83 5.17 3.36
CA ALA A 37 -0.78 6.60 3.12
C ALA A 37 -0.42 7.32 4.41
N THR A 38 -1.21 7.12 5.47
CA THR A 38 -1.09 7.90 6.71
C THR A 38 -1.24 7.02 7.96
N ASP A 39 -0.78 7.53 9.11
CA ASP A 39 -1.07 6.98 10.43
C ASP A 39 -1.36 8.08 11.47
N GLY A 40 -2.37 7.88 12.30
CA GLY A 40 -2.82 8.91 13.24
C GLY A 40 -3.28 10.22 12.56
N GLY A 41 -3.19 11.34 13.26
CA GLY A 41 -3.69 12.63 12.72
C GLY A 41 -2.70 13.38 11.81
N ASP A 42 -1.42 13.02 11.82
CA ASP A 42 -0.35 13.92 11.33
C ASP A 42 0.83 13.22 10.64
N HIS A 43 0.80 11.90 10.45
CA HIS A 43 1.92 11.18 9.84
C HIS A 43 1.60 10.69 8.43
N LEU A 44 2.35 11.19 7.44
CA LEU A 44 2.43 10.65 6.10
C LEU A 44 3.50 9.55 6.03
N ASP A 45 3.18 8.40 5.48
CA ASP A 45 4.18 7.37 5.19
C ASP A 45 5.18 7.93 4.15
N PRO A 46 6.49 8.00 4.48
CA PRO A 46 7.49 8.66 3.62
C PRO A 46 7.66 7.94 2.27
N MET A 47 7.26 6.67 2.17
CA MET A 47 7.33 5.89 0.95
C MET A 47 6.02 5.93 0.15
N PHE A 48 4.93 6.51 0.68
CA PHE A 48 3.62 6.50 0.03
C PHE A 48 3.68 6.97 -1.42
N ARG A 49 4.15 8.20 -1.67
CA ARG A 49 4.17 8.77 -3.03
C ARG A 49 5.04 7.97 -4.00
N LYS A 50 6.15 7.40 -3.52
CA LYS A 50 7.05 6.57 -4.33
C LYS A 50 6.40 5.24 -4.69
N ASN A 51 5.85 4.55 -3.70
CA ASN A 51 5.14 3.29 -3.90
C ASN A 51 3.90 3.48 -4.77
N TRP A 52 3.15 4.57 -4.54
CA TRP A 52 1.95 4.94 -5.30
C TRP A 52 2.24 5.06 -6.80
N ARG A 53 3.31 5.78 -7.18
CA ARG A 53 3.72 5.92 -8.59
C ARG A 53 4.29 4.65 -9.18
N ASN A 54 5.14 3.94 -8.44
CA ASN A 54 5.82 2.77 -8.97
C ASN A 54 4.88 1.56 -9.14
N ALA A 55 3.87 1.42 -8.28
CA ALA A 55 2.82 0.41 -8.45
C ALA A 55 1.99 0.66 -9.72
N ASP A 56 1.66 1.92 -9.98
CA ASP A 56 0.95 2.36 -11.20
C ASP A 56 1.77 2.05 -12.46
N ALA A 57 3.05 2.45 -12.45
CA ALA A 57 3.97 2.23 -13.56
C ALA A 57 4.20 0.73 -13.86
N ALA A 58 4.10 -0.14 -12.85
CA ALA A 58 4.16 -1.59 -13.01
C ALA A 58 2.81 -2.22 -13.41
N GLY A 59 1.75 -1.44 -13.57
CA GLY A 59 0.42 -1.89 -13.98
C GLY A 59 -0.39 -2.60 -12.91
N LEU A 60 -0.09 -2.40 -11.62
CA LEU A 60 -0.92 -2.90 -10.52
C LEU A 60 -2.08 -1.94 -10.24
N LYS A 61 -3.28 -2.50 -9.96
CA LYS A 61 -4.33 -1.71 -9.31
C LYS A 61 -3.85 -1.30 -7.92
N ARG A 62 -4.24 -0.12 -7.45
CA ARG A 62 -3.70 0.43 -6.21
C ARG A 62 -4.76 1.10 -5.36
N GLY A 63 -4.72 0.82 -4.07
CA GLY A 63 -5.51 1.46 -3.03
C GLY A 63 -4.61 2.06 -1.96
N ALA A 64 -5.10 3.09 -1.29
CA ALA A 64 -4.43 3.67 -0.13
C ALA A 64 -5.10 3.15 1.15
N TYR A 65 -4.35 3.05 2.24
CA TYR A 65 -4.94 2.81 3.57
C TYR A 65 -4.39 3.78 4.61
N HIS A 66 -5.23 4.05 5.61
CA HIS A 66 -4.91 4.84 6.79
C HIS A 66 -4.79 3.90 8.01
N PHE A 67 -3.78 4.08 8.85
CA PHE A 67 -3.64 3.35 10.11
C PHE A 67 -4.15 4.19 11.28
N PHE A 68 -5.28 3.78 11.85
CA PHE A 68 -6.02 4.54 12.85
C PHE A 68 -5.36 4.53 14.23
N TYR A 69 -5.28 5.70 14.87
CA TYR A 69 -4.90 5.86 16.28
C TYR A 69 -6.10 6.20 17.15
N TRP A 70 -6.28 5.45 18.23
CA TRP A 70 -7.39 5.60 19.17
C TRP A 70 -7.34 6.88 20.03
N CYS A 71 -6.17 7.53 20.11
CA CYS A 71 -5.95 8.73 20.92
C CYS A 71 -6.17 10.06 20.15
N ARG A 72 -6.71 9.99 18.94
CA ARG A 72 -7.05 11.14 18.09
C ARG A 72 -8.50 11.01 17.62
N THR A 73 -9.16 12.11 17.28
CA THR A 73 -10.54 12.03 16.82
C THR A 73 -10.61 11.38 15.43
N ALA A 74 -11.76 10.80 15.08
CA ALA A 74 -11.93 10.15 13.79
C ALA A 74 -11.92 11.15 12.63
N SER A 75 -12.53 12.32 12.81
CA SER A 75 -12.56 13.38 11.81
C SER A 75 -11.16 13.92 11.50
N GLU A 76 -10.37 14.22 12.53
CA GLU A 76 -8.98 14.69 12.34
C GLU A 76 -8.10 13.72 11.54
N GLN A 77 -8.40 12.42 11.58
CA GLN A 77 -7.64 11.39 10.85
C GLN A 77 -8.15 11.17 9.41
N ALA A 78 -9.35 11.67 9.09
CA ALA A 78 -10.00 11.51 7.79
C ALA A 78 -9.91 12.75 6.89
N ASP A 79 -9.71 13.94 7.50
CA ASP A 79 -9.55 15.23 6.82
C ASP A 79 -8.25 15.30 5.97
#